data_AF-A0A2E1EEM0-F1
#
_entry.id   AF-A0A2E1EEM0-F1
#
_cell.length_a   1.000
_cell.length_b   1.000
_cell.length_c   1.000
_cell.angle_alpha   90.00
_cell.angle_beta   90.00
_cell.angle_gamma   90.00
#
_symmetry.space_group_name_H-M   'P 1'
#
loop_
_entity.id
_entity.type
_entity.pdbx_description
1 polymer ?
#
loop_
_entity_poly.entity_id
_entity_poly.type
_entity_poly.pdbx_seq_one_letter_code
_entity_poly.pdbx_strand_id
1 'polypeptide(L)'
;MTDNRDDAEAGKARGIWCREADAGPGVTNEAEIETLVRSFYGRIRQDEMLGPVFNNAIHDWEPHLMKMCDFWSSVMLTTGRYKGQPMRAHLKLKTVTPKHFDRWLMLFRETAEEVCDAETAERFIEKAARIAESLQLGMFFKPQLHDPEQRRACG
;
A
#
# COMPACT_ATOMS: atom_id res chain seq x y z
N MET A 1 -48.38 6.47 33.52
CA MET A 1 -47.83 6.79 32.18
C MET A 1 -46.39 7.25 32.39
N THR A 2 -45.51 6.32 32.73
CA THR A 2 -44.09 6.60 32.96
C THR A 2 -43.38 6.52 31.62
N ASP A 3 -42.92 7.66 31.15
CA ASP A 3 -41.91 7.80 30.10
C ASP A 3 -40.54 7.45 30.71
N ASN A 4 -39.88 6.43 30.18
CA ASN A 4 -38.48 6.14 30.50
C ASN A 4 -37.79 5.51 29.28
N ARG A 5 -36.88 6.30 28.70
CA ARG A 5 -35.61 5.98 28.02
C ARG A 5 -35.44 4.65 27.28
N ASP A 6 -34.94 4.77 26.04
CA ASP A 6 -33.80 4.02 25.46
C ASP A 6 -33.23 4.90 24.31
N ASP A 7 -32.06 5.54 24.47
CA ASP A 7 -30.74 5.11 23.97
C ASP A 7 -30.74 4.75 22.46
N ALA A 8 -30.25 5.64 21.58
CA ALA A 8 -28.87 5.66 21.07
C ALA A 8 -28.45 4.33 20.42
N GLU A 9 -28.20 4.30 19.10
CA GLU A 9 -27.12 3.46 18.56
C GLU A 9 -26.67 3.92 17.16
N ALA A 10 -25.36 4.11 17.06
CA ALA A 10 -24.64 4.49 15.87
C ALA A 10 -24.35 3.26 15.00
N GLY A 11 -24.66 3.35 13.72
CA GLY A 11 -24.41 2.28 12.75
C GLY A 11 -22.93 2.07 12.46
N LYS A 12 -22.23 1.28 13.28
CA LYS A 12 -20.91 0.73 12.97
C LYS A 12 -21.08 -0.66 12.35
N ALA A 13 -21.10 -0.72 11.03
CA ALA A 13 -21.03 -1.99 10.29
C ALA A 13 -19.62 -2.58 10.41
N ARG A 14 -19.37 -3.32 11.51
CA ARG A 14 -18.23 -4.23 11.64
C ARG A 14 -18.57 -5.51 10.87
N GLY A 15 -18.14 -5.56 9.61
CA GLY A 15 -18.15 -6.79 8.82
C GLY A 15 -17.26 -7.84 9.46
N ILE A 16 -17.90 -8.88 9.97
CA ILE A 16 -17.28 -10.10 10.50
C ILE A 16 -16.77 -10.90 9.29
N TRP A 17 -15.45 -10.99 9.13
CA TRP A 17 -14.83 -11.93 8.19
C TRP A 17 -14.25 -13.10 9.00
N CYS A 18 -14.67 -14.31 8.64
CA CYS A 18 -14.28 -15.58 9.28
C CYS A 18 -12.76 -15.74 9.33
N ARG A 19 -12.21 -15.79 10.55
CA ARG A 19 -10.78 -15.92 10.81
C ARG A 19 -10.43 -17.40 11.02
N GLU A 20 -9.86 -18.05 10.00
CA GLU A 20 -8.94 -19.17 10.20
C GLU A 20 -7.58 -18.74 9.65
N ALA A 21 -6.81 -18.08 10.51
CA ALA A 21 -5.40 -17.77 10.29
C ALA A 21 -4.62 -18.50 11.39
N ASP A 22 -4.18 -19.73 11.11
CA ASP A 22 -3.23 -20.47 11.96
C ASP A 22 -1.79 -19.99 11.70
N ALA A 23 -1.57 -18.70 11.92
CA ALA A 23 -0.24 -18.14 12.09
C ALA A 23 -0.20 -17.52 13.49
N GLY A 24 0.82 -17.86 14.27
CA GLY A 24 1.02 -17.23 15.58
C GLY A 24 1.20 -15.71 15.43
N PRO A 25 1.04 -14.93 16.52
CA PRO A 25 1.21 -13.49 16.49
C PRO A 25 2.52 -13.09 15.80
N GLY A 26 2.46 -12.08 14.91
CA GLY A 26 3.60 -11.58 14.14
C GLY A 26 4.00 -12.41 12.91
N VAL A 27 3.40 -13.57 12.69
CA VAL A 27 3.62 -14.42 11.50
C VAL A 27 2.43 -14.25 10.56
N THR A 28 2.71 -14.07 9.27
CA THR A 28 1.67 -14.00 8.24
C THR A 28 1.69 -15.23 7.32
N ASN A 29 0.62 -15.47 6.57
CA ASN A 29 0.53 -16.53 5.57
C ASN A 29 -0.05 -16.04 4.23
N GLU A 30 -0.13 -16.93 3.25
CA GLU A 30 -0.59 -16.59 1.88
C GLU A 30 -2.06 -16.12 1.84
N ALA A 31 -2.94 -16.70 2.67
CA ALA A 31 -4.35 -16.34 2.71
C ALA A 31 -4.55 -14.94 3.32
N GLU A 32 -3.76 -14.58 4.33
CA GLU A 32 -3.76 -13.23 4.90
C GLU A 32 -3.20 -12.19 3.93
N ILE A 33 -2.12 -12.54 3.21
CA ILE A 33 -1.57 -11.69 2.14
C ILE A 33 -2.64 -11.45 1.07
N GLU A 34 -3.32 -12.49 0.61
CA GLU A 34 -4.37 -12.35 -0.38
C GLU A 34 -5.52 -11.46 0.13
N THR A 35 -5.96 -11.68 1.37
CA THR A 35 -7.02 -10.89 2.00
C THR A 35 -6.63 -9.41 2.09
N LEU A 36 -5.40 -9.12 2.55
CA LEU A 36 -4.87 -7.77 2.65
C LEU A 36 -4.79 -7.11 1.27
N VAL A 37 -4.20 -7.79 0.27
CA VAL A 37 -4.04 -7.28 -1.09
C VAL A 37 -5.40 -6.97 -1.72
N ARG A 38 -6.35 -7.90 -1.66
CA ARG A 38 -7.68 -7.71 -2.26
C ARG A 38 -8.44 -6.57 -1.58
N SER A 39 -8.40 -6.52 -0.24
CA SER A 39 -9.06 -5.46 0.53
C SER A 39 -8.47 -4.08 0.20
N PHE A 40 -7.13 -4.00 0.14
CA PHE A 40 -6.41 -2.78 -0.12
C PHE A 40 -6.67 -2.24 -1.54
N TYR A 41 -6.56 -3.09 -2.55
CA TYR A 41 -6.83 -2.68 -3.93
C TYR A 41 -8.30 -2.39 -4.19
N GLY A 42 -9.21 -3.04 -3.45
CA GLY A 42 -10.64 -2.69 -3.43
C GLY A 42 -10.86 -1.24 -2.98
N ARG A 43 -10.12 -0.75 -1.98
CA ARG A 43 -10.13 0.65 -1.54
C ARG A 43 -9.48 1.59 -2.55
N ILE A 44 -8.28 1.25 -3.04
CA ILE A 44 -7.56 2.06 -4.05
C ILE A 44 -8.46 2.35 -5.25
N ARG A 45 -9.20 1.35 -5.73
CA ARG A 45 -10.00 1.46 -6.94
C ARG A 45 -11.13 2.49 -6.83
N GLN A 46 -11.59 2.73 -5.60
CA GLN A 46 -12.66 3.67 -5.26
C GLN A 46 -12.13 5.01 -4.75
N ASP A 47 -10.82 5.11 -4.46
CA ASP A 47 -10.21 6.32 -3.94
C ASP A 47 -10.17 7.44 -4.99
N GLU A 48 -10.54 8.66 -4.61
CA GLU A 48 -10.63 9.78 -5.55
C GLU A 48 -9.26 10.21 -6.13
N MET A 49 -8.18 10.03 -5.36
CA MET A 49 -6.83 10.42 -5.77
C MET A 49 -6.09 9.28 -6.47
N LEU A 50 -6.14 8.07 -5.91
CA LEU A 50 -5.43 6.91 -6.43
C LEU A 50 -6.21 6.18 -7.52
N GLY A 51 -7.54 6.10 -7.39
CA GLY A 51 -8.41 5.39 -8.32
C GLY A 51 -8.14 5.76 -9.78
N PRO A 52 -8.11 7.05 -10.17
CA PRO A 52 -7.80 7.44 -11.54
C PRO A 52 -6.43 6.96 -12.04
N VAL A 53 -5.40 6.96 -11.18
CA VAL A 53 -4.05 6.50 -11.54
C VAL A 53 -4.05 5.00 -11.80
N PHE A 54 -4.61 4.21 -10.89
CA PHE A 54 -4.61 2.75 -10.97
C PHE A 54 -5.57 2.24 -12.05
N ASN A 55 -6.79 2.80 -12.15
CA ASN A 55 -7.78 2.42 -13.17
C ASN A 55 -7.31 2.74 -14.60
N ASN A 56 -6.48 3.77 -14.78
CA ASN A 56 -5.87 4.07 -16.08
C ASN A 56 -4.69 3.14 -16.40
N ALA A 57 -3.93 2.69 -15.38
CA ALA A 57 -2.74 1.85 -15.57
C ALA A 57 -3.05 0.34 -15.62
N ILE A 58 -4.15 -0.11 -15.04
CA ILE A 58 -4.53 -1.52 -14.88
C ILE A 58 -5.83 -1.78 -15.61
N HIS A 59 -5.75 -2.51 -16.72
CA HIS A 59 -6.92 -2.92 -17.49
C HIS A 59 -7.46 -4.29 -17.05
N ASP A 60 -6.58 -5.21 -16.66
CA ASP A 60 -6.95 -6.53 -16.13
C ASP A 60 -6.55 -6.64 -14.66
N TRP A 61 -7.55 -6.66 -13.79
CA TRP A 61 -7.38 -6.55 -12.35
C TRP A 61 -6.93 -7.85 -11.71
N GLU A 62 -7.49 -9.00 -12.11
CA GLU A 62 -7.19 -10.26 -11.42
C GLU A 62 -5.72 -10.68 -11.59
N PRO A 63 -5.12 -10.63 -12.79
CA PRO A 63 -3.68 -10.88 -12.95
C PRO A 63 -2.81 -9.86 -12.20
N HIS A 64 -3.28 -8.62 -12.08
CA HIS A 64 -2.57 -7.62 -11.29
C HIS A 64 -2.59 -7.96 -9.80
N LEU A 65 -3.75 -8.34 -9.25
CA LEU A 65 -3.90 -8.75 -7.85
C LEU A 65 -3.03 -9.97 -7.54
N MET A 66 -3.04 -10.99 -8.39
CA MET A 66 -2.17 -12.16 -8.24
C MET A 66 -0.68 -11.80 -8.20
N LYS A 67 -0.25 -10.88 -9.09
CA LYS A 67 1.12 -10.36 -9.08
C LYS A 67 1.46 -9.60 -7.80
N MET A 68 0.48 -8.92 -7.19
CA MET A 68 0.66 -8.22 -5.92
C MET A 68 0.70 -9.19 -4.73
N CYS A 69 -0.06 -10.29 -4.78
CA CYS A 69 0.09 -11.39 -3.82
C CYS A 69 1.50 -11.99 -3.89
N ASP A 70 2.02 -12.25 -5.09
CA ASP A 70 3.40 -12.73 -5.26
C ASP A 70 4.44 -11.73 -4.76
N PHE A 71 4.20 -10.43 -4.97
CA PHE A 71 5.06 -9.37 -4.46
C PHE A 71 5.14 -9.40 -2.94
N TRP A 72 3.99 -9.41 -2.26
CA TRP A 72 3.95 -9.41 -0.80
C TRP A 72 4.42 -10.72 -0.18
N SER A 73 4.16 -11.86 -0.84
CA SER A 73 4.75 -13.15 -0.46
C SER A 73 6.28 -13.12 -0.54
N SER A 74 6.86 -12.56 -1.60
CA SER A 74 8.31 -12.37 -1.67
C SER A 74 8.85 -11.45 -0.57
N VAL A 75 8.12 -10.38 -0.21
CA VAL A 75 8.56 -9.39 0.78
C VAL A 75 8.46 -9.92 2.21
N MET A 76 7.38 -10.61 2.55
CA MET A 76 7.08 -11.02 3.92
C MET A 76 7.56 -12.44 4.22
N LEU A 77 7.48 -13.32 3.24
CA LEU A 77 7.74 -14.76 3.39
C LEU A 77 9.01 -15.20 2.63
N THR A 78 9.68 -14.29 1.91
CA THR A 78 10.93 -14.57 1.17
C THR A 78 10.78 -15.70 0.14
N THR A 79 9.58 -15.90 -0.41
CA THR A 79 9.30 -16.98 -1.37
C THR A 79 9.97 -16.79 -2.72
N GLY A 80 10.31 -15.55 -3.08
CA GLY A 80 10.96 -15.21 -4.34
C GLY A 80 10.07 -15.37 -5.58
N ARG A 81 8.73 -15.50 -5.43
CA ARG A 81 7.79 -15.66 -6.55
C ARG A 81 7.71 -14.41 -7.44
N TYR A 82 7.78 -13.23 -6.83
CA TYR A 82 7.80 -11.98 -7.59
C TYR A 82 9.11 -11.77 -8.36
N LYS A 83 9.02 -11.67 -9.69
CA LYS A 83 10.14 -11.39 -10.61
C LYS A 83 10.06 -10.01 -11.29
N GLY A 84 9.18 -9.13 -10.81
CA GLY A 84 8.97 -7.81 -11.42
C GLY A 84 10.06 -6.79 -11.08
N GLN A 85 10.00 -5.63 -11.74
CA GLN A 85 10.89 -4.49 -11.50
C GLN A 85 10.05 -3.28 -11.06
N PRO A 86 9.75 -3.13 -9.75
CA PRO A 86 8.80 -2.13 -9.24
C PRO A 86 9.19 -0.71 -9.67
N MET A 87 10.45 -0.32 -9.51
CA MET A 87 10.94 1.02 -9.85
C MET A 87 10.63 1.40 -11.30
N ARG A 88 10.91 0.51 -12.27
CA ARG A 88 10.66 0.77 -13.69
C ARG A 88 9.17 0.91 -14.02
N ALA A 89 8.31 0.22 -13.28
CA ALA A 89 6.87 0.38 -13.47
C ALA A 89 6.40 1.76 -13.00
N HIS A 90 6.88 2.21 -11.84
CA HIS A 90 6.50 3.50 -11.26
C HIS A 90 7.07 4.70 -12.03
N LEU A 91 8.31 4.61 -12.55
CA LEU A 91 8.90 5.66 -13.40
C LEU A 91 8.12 5.95 -14.69
N LYS A 92 7.30 5.01 -15.17
CA LYS A 92 6.43 5.23 -16.34
C LYS A 92 5.20 6.09 -16.01
N LEU A 93 4.83 6.21 -14.73
CA LEU A 93 3.65 6.93 -14.27
C LEU A 93 3.99 8.42 -14.09
N LYS A 94 3.73 9.21 -15.13
CA LYS A 94 4.09 10.64 -15.16
C LYS A 94 3.24 11.53 -14.23
N THR A 95 2.07 11.05 -13.82
CA THR A 95 1.12 11.81 -12.99
C THR A 95 1.29 11.56 -11.49
N VAL A 96 2.11 10.58 -11.11
CA VAL A 96 2.34 10.23 -9.71
C VAL A 96 3.24 11.27 -9.04
N THR A 97 2.87 11.66 -7.83
CA THR A 97 3.56 12.64 -6.99
C THR A 97 3.74 12.09 -5.58
N PRO A 98 4.57 12.71 -4.72
CA PRO A 98 4.72 12.29 -3.32
C PRO A 98 3.38 12.17 -2.57
N LYS A 99 2.42 13.07 -2.82
CA LYS A 99 1.09 13.02 -2.20
C LYS A 99 0.33 11.71 -2.49
N HIS A 100 0.55 11.11 -3.66
CA HIS A 100 -0.06 9.81 -3.97
C HIS A 100 0.56 8.70 -3.13
N PHE A 101 1.86 8.76 -2.84
CA PHE A 101 2.51 7.81 -1.93
C PHE A 101 1.98 7.96 -0.50
N ASP A 102 1.79 9.20 -0.02
CA ASP A 102 1.21 9.46 1.30
C ASP A 102 -0.20 8.86 1.42
N ARG A 103 -1.07 9.11 0.42
CA ARG A 103 -2.42 8.55 0.39
C ARG A 103 -2.41 7.03 0.31
N TRP A 104 -1.51 6.46 -0.50
CA TRP A 104 -1.36 5.01 -0.64
C TRP A 104 -0.91 4.35 0.68
N LEU A 105 0.07 4.93 1.36
CA LEU A 105 0.57 4.42 2.65
C LEU A 105 -0.50 4.50 3.75
N MET A 106 -1.27 5.58 3.77
CA MET A 106 -2.36 5.74 4.74
C MET A 106 -3.46 4.69 4.53
N LEU A 107 -3.94 4.49 3.30
CA LEU A 107 -4.92 3.45 3.00
C LEU A 107 -4.37 2.04 3.28
N PHE A 108 -3.08 1.82 3.02
CA PHE A 108 -2.45 0.53 3.29
C PHE A 108 -2.39 0.24 4.78
N ARG A 109 -2.02 1.24 5.60
CA ARG A 109 -2.06 1.17 7.06
C ARG A 109 -3.46 0.83 7.57
N GLU A 110 -4.47 1.59 7.17
CA GLU A 110 -5.86 1.36 7.58
C GLU A 110 -6.30 -0.07 7.24
N THR A 111 -5.97 -0.55 6.04
CA THR A 111 -6.33 -1.91 5.63
C THR A 111 -5.58 -2.97 6.44
N ALA A 112 -4.29 -2.78 6.69
CA ALA A 112 -3.48 -3.73 7.45
C ALA A 112 -3.94 -3.84 8.91
N GLU A 113 -4.25 -2.70 9.55
CA GLU A 113 -4.75 -2.66 10.93
C GLU A 113 -6.16 -3.25 11.07
N GLU A 114 -6.96 -3.26 10.00
CA GLU A 114 -8.28 -3.89 9.98
C GLU A 114 -8.25 -5.41 9.70
N VAL A 115 -7.31 -5.87 8.87
CA VAL A 115 -7.26 -7.26 8.39
C VAL A 115 -6.37 -8.15 9.26
N CYS A 116 -5.25 -7.63 9.74
CA CYS A 116 -4.23 -8.39 10.45
C CYS A 116 -4.30 -8.19 11.97
N ASP A 117 -3.61 -9.03 12.73
CA ASP A 117 -3.25 -8.68 14.11
C ASP A 117 -2.25 -7.52 14.13
N ALA A 118 -2.11 -6.86 15.29
CA ALA A 118 -1.32 -5.63 15.42
C ALA A 118 0.16 -5.82 15.03
N GLU A 119 0.78 -6.95 15.42
CA GLU A 119 2.19 -7.21 15.14
C GLU A 119 2.41 -7.47 13.65
N THR A 120 1.54 -8.28 13.02
CA THR A 120 1.59 -8.52 11.58
C THR A 120 1.35 -7.24 10.78
N ALA A 121 0.36 -6.42 11.17
CA ALA A 121 0.05 -5.14 10.52
C ALA A 121 1.27 -4.19 10.55
N GLU A 122 1.91 -4.03 11.72
CA GLU A 122 3.08 -3.18 11.88
C GLU A 122 4.22 -3.60 10.94
N ARG A 123 4.49 -4.91 10.83
CA ARG A 123 5.51 -5.43 9.91
C ARG A 123 5.21 -5.11 8.45
N PHE A 124 3.96 -5.26 8.01
CA PHE A 124 3.54 -4.88 6.66
C PHE A 124 3.74 -3.39 6.40
N ILE A 125 3.32 -2.56 7.35
CA ILE A 125 3.37 -1.10 7.25
C ILE A 125 4.82 -0.60 7.19
N GLU A 126 5.71 -1.15 8.02
CA GLU A 126 7.13 -0.82 7.96
C GLU A 126 7.74 -1.15 6.60
N LYS A 127 7.43 -2.33 6.04
CA LYS A 127 7.94 -2.74 4.72
C LYS A 127 7.39 -1.83 3.62
N ALA A 128 6.09 -1.54 3.67
CA ALA A 128 5.43 -0.60 2.76
C ALA A 128 6.10 0.77 2.76
N ALA A 129 6.38 1.33 3.94
CA ALA A 129 7.03 2.62 4.10
C ALA A 129 8.45 2.63 3.49
N ARG A 130 9.27 1.61 3.78
CA ARG A 130 10.64 1.50 3.21
C ARG A 130 10.62 1.37 1.68
N ILE A 131 9.68 0.61 1.13
CA ILE A 131 9.51 0.47 -0.32
C ILE A 131 9.08 1.80 -0.94
N ALA A 132 8.10 2.48 -0.34
CA ALA A 132 7.64 3.78 -0.81
C ALA A 132 8.75 4.84 -0.77
N GLU A 133 9.54 4.89 0.31
CA GLU A 133 10.71 5.77 0.42
C GLU A 133 11.72 5.51 -0.70
N SER A 134 12.08 4.25 -0.95
CA SER A 134 12.99 3.87 -2.03
C SER A 134 12.47 4.29 -3.41
N LEU A 135 11.18 4.07 -3.68
CA LEU A 135 10.53 4.50 -4.93
C LEU A 135 10.53 6.02 -5.09
N GLN A 136 10.17 6.75 -4.03
CA GLN A 136 10.15 8.22 -4.05
C GLN A 136 11.53 8.80 -4.29
N LEU A 137 12.57 8.25 -3.65
CA LEU A 137 13.96 8.63 -3.91
C LEU A 137 14.32 8.40 -5.38
N GLY A 138 14.01 7.22 -5.94
CA GLY A 138 14.32 6.93 -7.34
C GLY A 138 13.52 7.76 -8.36
N MET A 139 12.31 8.21 -8.02
CA MET A 139 11.44 8.97 -8.93
C MET A 139 11.65 10.48 -8.86
N PHE A 140 11.95 11.03 -7.68
CA PHE A 140 11.91 12.47 -7.44
C PHE A 140 13.25 13.08 -7.08
N PHE A 141 14.25 12.29 -6.71
CA PHE A 141 15.58 12.82 -6.43
C PHE A 141 16.25 13.29 -7.74
N LYS A 142 16.47 14.60 -7.84
CA LYS A 142 17.34 15.21 -8.86
C LYS A 142 18.64 15.61 -8.17
N PRO A 143 19.78 14.97 -8.46
CA PRO A 143 21.07 15.52 -8.07
C PRO A 143 21.17 16.90 -8.71
N GLN A 144 21.51 17.92 -7.93
CA GLN A 144 21.85 19.25 -8.45
C GLN A 144 23.00 19.01 -9.45
N LEU A 145 22.75 19.17 -10.75
CA LEU A 145 23.84 19.22 -11.71
C LEU A 145 24.64 20.48 -11.37
N HIS A 146 25.83 20.30 -10.82
CA HIS A 146 26.76 21.38 -10.58
C HIS A 146 27.06 22.03 -11.94
N ASP A 147 26.62 23.27 -12.12
CA ASP A 147 26.83 24.02 -13.36
C ASP A 147 28.34 24.23 -13.57
N PRO A 148 28.94 23.74 -14.66
CA PRO A 148 30.36 23.94 -14.94
C PRO A 148 30.75 25.41 -15.13
N GLU A 149 29.79 26.34 -15.26
CA GLU A 149 30.06 27.76 -15.46
C GLU A 149 30.59 28.50 -14.21
N GLN A 150 30.37 27.96 -13.00
CA GLN A 150 30.86 28.56 -11.74
C GLN A 150 32.39 28.46 -11.54
N ARG A 151 33.13 27.81 -12.45
CA ARG A 151 34.60 27.75 -12.44
C ARG A 151 35.29 28.92 -13.14
N ARG A 152 34.55 29.85 -13.76
CA ARG A 152 35.13 31.01 -14.47
C ARG A 152 35.28 32.28 -13.63
N ALA A 153 34.98 32.24 -12.33
CA ALA A 153 35.10 33.37 -11.41
C ALA A 153 36.35 33.30 -10.50
N CYS A 154 37.43 32.70 -10.98
CA CYS A 154 38.77 32.91 -10.43
C CYS A 154 39.64 33.41 -11.57
N GLY A 155 39.62 34.74 -11.75
CA GLY A 155 40.47 35.51 -12.64
C GLY A 155 41.19 36.56 -11.84
#